data_AF-A0A7T5ER15-F1
#
_entry.id   AF-A0A7T5ER15-F1
#
_cell.length_a   1.000
_cell.length_b   1.000
_cell.length_c   1.000
_cell.angle_alpha   90.00
_cell.angle_beta   90.00
_cell.angle_gamma   90.00
#
_symmetry.space_group_name_H-M   'P 1'
#
loop_
_entity.id
_entity.type
_entity.pdbx_description
1 polymer ?
#
loop_
_entity_poly.entity_id
_entity_poly.type
_entity_poly.pdbx_seq_one_letter_code
_entity_poly.pdbx_strand_id
1 'polypeptide(L)' 'MKTLTISNQYLNPVCLPGMGRSIELSGLDESELIDIRHAYTSGQLYIQFTEEPDEPHRVINLWANPHSPQITLFIK' A
#
# COMPACT_ATOMS: atom_id res chain seq x y z
N MET A 1 10.70 8.48 -5.27
CA MET A 1 10.21 7.87 -4.02
C MET A 1 8.80 8.37 -3.78
N LYS A 2 7.80 7.48 -3.70
CA LYS A 2 6.40 7.81 -3.41
C LYS A 2 6.02 7.16 -2.07
N THR A 3 5.53 7.97 -1.15
CA THR A 3 5.06 7.53 0.17
C THR A 3 3.58 7.82 0.27
N LEU A 4 2.79 6.80 0.62
CA LEU A 4 1.37 6.95 0.90
C LEU A 4 1.20 7.09 2.42
N THR A 5 0.68 8.23 2.85
CA THR A 5 0.36 8.47 4.25
C THR A 5 -1.05 7.98 4.54
N ILE A 6 -1.19 6.99 5.40
CA ILE A 6 -2.48 6.37 5.73
C ILE A 6 -2.61 6.18 7.23
N SER A 7 -3.83 6.03 7.75
CA SER A 7 -4.01 5.62 9.15
C SER A 7 -3.78 4.12 9.33
N ASN A 8 -3.19 3.74 10.46
CA ASN A 8 -3.01 2.34 10.87
C ASN A 8 -4.36 1.59 10.99
N GLN A 9 -5.50 2.27 11.10
CA GLN A 9 -6.82 1.62 11.08
C GLN A 9 -7.08 0.80 9.80
N TYR A 10 -6.42 1.12 8.69
CA TYR A 10 -6.52 0.39 7.43
C TYR A 10 -5.59 -0.83 7.35
N LEU A 11 -4.71 -1.00 8.33
CA LEU A 11 -3.83 -2.15 8.43
C LEU A 11 -4.63 -3.37 8.88
N ASN A 12 -4.61 -4.41 8.07
CA ASN A 12 -5.13 -5.69 8.49
C ASN A 12 -4.22 -6.26 9.61
N PRO A 13 -4.76 -6.55 10.81
CA PRO A 13 -3.97 -7.08 11.91
C PRO A 13 -3.42 -8.50 11.63
N VAL A 14 -3.99 -9.20 10.65
CA VAL A 14 -3.53 -10.53 10.25
C VAL A 14 -2.29 -10.41 9.36
N CYS A 15 -1.18 -10.97 9.84
CA CYS A 15 0.02 -11.15 9.04
C CYS A 15 -0.10 -12.45 8.22
N LEU A 16 -0.13 -12.33 6.90
CA LEU A 16 -0.21 -13.47 6.00
C LEU A 16 1.17 -14.14 5.88
N PRO A 17 1.26 -15.48 6.02
CA PRO A 17 2.52 -16.21 5.87
C PRO A 17 3.20 -15.91 4.54
N GLY A 18 4.44 -15.39 4.59
CA GLY A 18 5.24 -15.07 3.41
C GLY A 18 4.85 -13.77 2.67
N MET A 19 3.75 -13.10 3.06
CA MET A 19 3.26 -11.89 2.40
C MET A 19 3.25 -10.65 3.31
N GLY A 20 3.29 -10.83 4.64
CA GLY A 20 3.30 -9.72 5.59
C GLY A 20 1.89 -9.19 5.91
N ARG A 21 1.81 -7.95 6.36
CA ARG A 21 0.54 -7.28 6.70
C ARG A 21 -0.02 -6.58 5.47
N SER A 22 -1.34 -6.61 5.30
CA SER A 22 -2.02 -6.04 4.13
C SER A 22 -2.76 -4.75 4.48
N ILE A 23 -2.84 -3.84 3.52
CA ILE A 23 -3.60 -2.59 3.59
C ILE A 23 -4.49 -2.53 2.36
N GLU A 24 -5.77 -2.30 2.55
CA GLU A 24 -6.71 -2.09 1.45
C GLU A 24 -6.93 -0.60 1.21
N LEU A 25 -6.67 -0.15 -0.01
CA LEU A 25 -6.95 1.20 -0.46
C LEU A 25 -8.10 1.14 -1.47
N SER A 26 -9.17 1.88 -1.18
CA SER A 26 -10.37 1.99 -2.01
C SER A 26 -10.63 3.45 -2.37
N GLY A 27 -11.36 3.67 -3.47
CA GLY A 27 -11.74 5.02 -3.89
C GLY A 27 -10.60 5.81 -4.52
N LEU A 28 -9.56 5.12 -4.99
CA LEU A 28 -8.49 5.72 -5.77
C LEU A 28 -9.02 6.10 -7.15
N ASP A 29 -8.59 7.23 -7.67
CA ASP A 29 -8.82 7.54 -9.08
C ASP A 29 -7.85 6.77 -10.00
N GLU A 30 -8.11 6.81 -11.31
CA GLU A 30 -7.28 6.10 -12.29
C GLU A 30 -5.84 6.62 -12.34
N SER A 31 -5.64 7.93 -12.12
CA SER A 31 -4.31 8.55 -12.10
C SER A 31 -3.51 8.08 -10.89
N GLU A 32 -4.14 8.02 -9.72
CA GLU A 32 -3.53 7.52 -8.48
C GLU A 32 -3.13 6.05 -8.61
N LEU A 33 -3.99 5.23 -9.22
CA LEU A 33 -3.67 3.82 -9.47
C LEU A 33 -2.45 3.64 -10.38
N ILE A 34 -2.38 4.41 -11.46
CA ILE A 34 -1.23 4.38 -12.39
C ILE A 34 0.04 4.78 -11.65
N ASP A 35 -0.01 5.87 -10.90
CA ASP A 35 1.10 6.37 -10.10
C ASP A 35 1.62 5.35 -9.08
N ILE A 36 0.71 4.70 -8.34
CA ILE A 36 1.08 3.70 -7.34
C ILE A 36 1.72 2.48 -8.01
N ARG A 37 1.17 2.00 -9.13
CA ARG A 37 1.74 0.89 -9.89
C ARG A 37 3.13 1.23 -10.44
N HIS A 38 3.33 2.45 -10.92
CA HIS A 38 4.63 2.91 -11.40
C HIS A 38 5.66 3.01 -10.25
N ALA A 39 5.26 3.55 -9.10
CA ALA A 39 6.11 3.60 -7.90
C ALA A 39 6.48 2.20 -7.38
N TYR A 40 5.53 1.25 -7.40
CA TYR A 40 5.79 -0.13 -7.02
C TYR A 40 6.79 -0.80 -7.97
N THR A 41 6.57 -0.69 -9.29
CA THR A 41 7.43 -1.29 -10.32
C THR A 41 8.85 -0.75 -10.28
N SER A 42 9.03 0.53 -9.92
CA SER A 42 10.35 1.15 -9.72
C SER A 42 10.99 0.83 -8.35
N GLY A 43 10.31 0.07 -7.49
CA GLY A 43 10.81 -0.29 -6.15
C GLY A 43 10.85 0.89 -5.17
N GLN A 44 10.08 1.95 -5.44
CA GLN A 44 10.10 3.21 -4.72
C GLN A 44 8.77 3.54 -4.01
N LEU A 45 7.93 2.54 -3.75
CA LEU A 45 6.64 2.69 -3.05
C LEU A 45 6.77 2.35 -1.57
N TYR A 46 6.35 3.29 -0.72
CA TYR A 46 6.37 3.18 0.74
C TYR A 46 5.00 3.56 1.32
N ILE A 47 4.68 2.99 2.49
CA ILE A 47 3.57 3.35 3.34
C ILE A 47 4.13 4.05 4.56
N GLN A 48 3.47 5.12 4.99
CA GLN A 48 3.76 5.77 6.26
C GLN A 48 2.48 5.89 7.04
N PHE A 49 2.49 5.42 8.28
CA PHE A 49 1.32 5.54 9.14
C PHE A 49 1.28 6.94 9.77
N THR A 50 0.09 7.53 9.84
CA THR A 50 -0.10 8.84 10.49
C THR A 50 0.28 8.81 11.97
N GLU A 51 0.16 7.64 12.59
CA GLU A 51 0.46 7.38 13.99
C GLU A 51 1.97 7.15 14.23
N GLU A 52 2.71 6.79 13.17
CA GLU A 52 4.15 6.48 13.20
C GLU A 52 4.88 7.23 12.06
N PRO A 53 4.92 8.58 12.11
CA PRO A 53 5.41 9.42 11.00
C PRO A 53 6.93 9.34 10.77
N ASP A 54 7.67 8.62 11.60
CA ASP A 54 9.12 8.44 11.45
C ASP A 54 9.49 7.06 10.89
N GLU A 55 8.50 6.17 10.68
CA GLU A 55 8.73 4.78 10.24
C GLU A 55 8.01 4.46 8.92
N PRO A 56 8.65 4.74 7.76
CA PRO A 56 8.10 4.33 6.47
C PRO A 56 8.33 2.85 6.19
N HIS A 57 7.26 2.12 5.89
CA HIS A 57 7.29 0.71 5.51
C HIS A 57 7.35 0.56 3.99
N ARG A 58 8.35 -0.17 3.49
CA ARG A 58 8.43 -0.49 2.06
C ARG A 58 7.30 -1.44 1.66
N VAL A 59 6.63 -1.16 0.55
CA VAL A 59 5.67 -2.09 -0.04
C VAL A 59 6.43 -3.25 -0.68
N ILE A 60 6.10 -4.47 -0.24
CA ILE A 60 6.72 -5.72 -0.69
C ILE A 60 5.88 -6.46 -1.73
N ASN A 61 4.57 -6.21 -1.78
CA ASN A 61 3.70 -6.75 -2.81
C ASN A 61 2.51 -5.81 -3.06
N LEU A 62 1.92 -5.91 -4.25
CA LEU A 62 0.75 -5.16 -4.67
C LEU A 62 -0.20 -6.09 -5.39
N TRP A 63 -1.47 -6.08 -5.00
CA TRP A 63 -2.55 -6.75 -5.70
C TRP A 63 -3.62 -5.72 -6.08
N ALA A 64 -3.82 -5.49 -7.38
CA ALA A 64 -4.93 -4.67 -7.85
C ALA A 64 -6.18 -5.52 -8.10
N ASN A 65 -7.34 -5.03 -7.67
CA ASN A 65 -8.61 -5.63 -8.03
C ASN A 65 -8.92 -5.35 -9.52
N PRO A 66 -9.19 -6.36 -10.36
CA PRO A 66 -9.50 -6.15 -11.77
C PRO A 66 -10.91 -5.58 -12.01
N HIS A 67 -11.78 -5.60 -11.01
CA HIS A 67 -13.19 -5.22 -11.13
C HIS A 67 -13.55 -3.90 -10.43
N SER A 68 -12.64 -3.34 -9.64
CA SER A 68 -12.85 -2.08 -8.92
C SER A 68 -11.53 -1.30 -8.78
N PRO A 69 -11.59 0.03 -8.58
CA PRO A 69 -10.40 0.84 -8.31
C PRO A 69 -9.94 0.66 -6.85
N GLN A 70 -9.65 -0.58 -6.50
CA GLN A 70 -9.18 -1.01 -5.20
C GLN A 70 -7.84 -1.70 -5.37
N ILE A 71 -6.91 -1.42 -4.47
CA ILE A 71 -5.64 -2.14 -4.40
C ILE A 71 -5.37 -2.60 -2.97
N THR A 72 -4.74 -3.76 -2.87
CA THR A 72 -4.19 -4.28 -1.63
C THR A 72 -2.67 -4.16 -1.69
N LEU A 73 -2.10 -3.46 -0.72
CA LEU A 73 -0.67 -3.29 -0.56
C LEU A 73 -0.20 -4.15 0.60
N PHE A 74 0.98 -4.76 0.46
CA PHE A 74 1.56 -5.59 1.49
C PHE A 74 2.87 -4.99 1.99
N ILE A 75 3.05 -4.99 3.31
CA ILE A 75 4.24 -4.48 4.01
C ILE A 75 4.78 -5.54 4.99
N LYS A 76 6.05 -5.43 5.36
CA LYS A 76 6.66 -6.24 6.43
C LYS A 76 6.66 -5.45 7.73
#